data_AF-A0A955IIT7-F1
#
_entry.id   AF-A0A955IIT7-F1
#
_cell.length_a   1.000
_cell.length_b   1.000
_cell.length_c   1.000
_cell.angle_alpha   90.00
_cell.angle_beta   90.00
_cell.angle_gamma   90.00
#
_symmetry.space_group_name_H-M   'P 1'
#
loop_
_entity.id
_entity.type
_entity.pdbx_description
1 polymer ?
#
loop_
_entity_poly.entity_id
_entity_poly.type
_entity_poly.pdbx_seq_one_letter_code
_entity_poly.pdbx_strand_id
1 'polypeptide(L)'
;LNCVRKHCERLKGGRLARLVGAGDEGRAAARIRSVGAPRSDAHARSRVLALVVSDVLGDPLDVISSGPLAPDPTTYADAIGVLERRATAGHVPSVVAHLRAGVRGEHDETPKPGDAAFDGVVSTIISSNQTAAIAARDTLLDLGFRVKVVCRVEGEAGAIGRGLVGDAIAESAAADASFAVVYAGETTVDVGDATGLGGRNQELALAAGIELEGLAHLGARVCVATLATDGIDGPTDTAGAVVDSHTGALARERGVDLGGALARHDSHAALGALGLLVRTGPSGTNVNDAAIAMVYLSVPRS
;
A
#
# COMPACT_ATOMS: atom_id res chain seq x y z
N LEU A 1 -9.80 -7.48 -12.59
CA LEU A 1 -9.93 -6.09 -13.10
C LEU A 1 -8.69 -5.64 -13.86
N ASN A 2 -7.48 -5.74 -13.31
CA ASN A 2 -6.25 -5.33 -14.01
C ASN A 2 -6.06 -6.00 -15.37
N CYS A 3 -6.31 -7.31 -15.49
CA CYS A 3 -6.31 -8.02 -16.78
C CYS A 3 -7.18 -7.31 -17.83
N VAL A 4 -8.46 -7.06 -17.54
CA VAL A 4 -9.37 -6.34 -18.45
C VAL A 4 -8.84 -4.94 -18.81
N ARG A 5 -8.36 -4.18 -17.82
CA ARG A 5 -7.80 -2.84 -18.04
C ARG A 5 -6.58 -2.85 -18.96
N LYS A 6 -5.64 -3.80 -18.78
CA LYS A 6 -4.43 -3.94 -19.61
C LYS A 6 -4.78 -4.23 -21.08
N HIS A 7 -5.87 -4.95 -21.32
CA HIS A 7 -6.33 -5.33 -22.67
C HIS A 7 -7.23 -4.29 -23.34
N CYS A 8 -7.62 -3.22 -22.64
CA CYS A 8 -8.46 -2.15 -23.21
C CYS A 8 -7.72 -0.80 -23.31
N GLU A 9 -6.43 -0.77 -22.98
CA GLU A 9 -5.64 0.47 -22.86
C GLU A 9 -4.32 0.33 -23.62
N ARG A 10 -3.79 1.45 -24.12
CA ARG A 10 -2.66 1.48 -25.08
C ARG A 10 -1.28 1.53 -24.43
N LEU A 11 -1.17 1.85 -23.14
CA LEU A 11 0.07 2.03 -22.40
C LEU A 11 0.30 0.94 -21.33
N LYS A 12 -0.78 0.37 -20.77
CA LYS A 12 -0.75 -0.65 -19.72
C LYS A 12 -0.30 -2.02 -20.24
N GLY A 13 0.03 -2.92 -19.32
CA GLY A 13 0.40 -4.30 -19.63
C GLY A 13 1.60 -4.41 -20.56
N GLY A 14 2.64 -3.62 -20.32
CA GLY A 14 3.87 -3.61 -21.09
C GLY A 14 3.81 -2.80 -22.39
N ARG A 15 2.64 -2.29 -22.80
CA ARG A 15 2.52 -1.61 -24.10
C ARG A 15 3.31 -0.31 -24.18
N LEU A 16 3.55 0.40 -23.06
CA LEU A 16 4.49 1.52 -23.04
C LEU A 16 5.92 1.06 -23.32
N ALA A 17 6.36 -0.07 -22.78
CA ALA A 17 7.68 -0.63 -23.09
C ALA A 17 7.79 -0.95 -24.58
N ARG A 18 6.76 -1.55 -25.18
CA ARG A 18 6.70 -1.79 -26.64
C ARG A 18 6.77 -0.49 -27.44
N LEU A 19 6.03 0.54 -27.05
CA LEU A 19 6.02 1.84 -27.75
C LEU A 19 7.39 2.54 -27.70
N VAL A 20 8.08 2.50 -26.56
CA VAL A 20 9.40 3.13 -26.41
C VAL A 20 10.51 2.28 -27.03
N GLY A 21 10.40 0.95 -26.94
CA GLY A 21 11.33 -0.01 -27.51
C GLY A 21 11.27 -0.14 -29.03
N ALA A 22 10.13 0.17 -29.64
CA ALA A 22 9.94 0.12 -31.10
C ALA A 22 10.70 1.22 -31.88
N GLY A 23 11.26 2.24 -31.21
CA GLY A 23 11.96 3.33 -31.90
C GLY A 23 11.08 4.01 -32.97
N ASP A 24 11.69 4.83 -33.83
CA ASP A 24 11.01 5.74 -34.77
C ASP A 24 10.30 5.04 -35.96
N GLU A 25 9.98 3.75 -35.88
CA GLU A 25 9.33 3.01 -36.98
C GLU A 25 7.97 3.63 -37.36
N GLY A 26 7.19 4.10 -36.37
CA GLY A 26 5.84 4.63 -36.60
C GLY A 26 5.79 6.04 -37.22
N ARG A 27 6.79 6.89 -36.97
CA ARG A 27 6.86 8.26 -37.55
C ARG A 27 7.68 8.30 -38.85
N ALA A 28 8.69 7.45 -39.00
CA ALA A 28 9.46 7.34 -40.24
C ALA A 28 8.72 6.58 -41.35
N ALA A 29 7.95 5.52 -41.04
CA ALA A 29 7.21 4.75 -42.04
C ALA A 29 6.08 5.53 -42.74
N ALA A 30 5.57 6.60 -42.11
CA ALA A 30 4.59 7.49 -42.74
C ALA A 30 5.23 8.56 -43.65
N ARG A 31 6.53 8.86 -43.50
CA ARG A 31 7.22 9.93 -44.24
C ARG A 31 8.22 9.48 -45.29
N ILE A 32 8.61 8.21 -45.33
CA ILE A 32 9.63 7.72 -46.27
C ILE A 32 9.06 6.55 -47.09
N ARG A 33 8.19 6.89 -48.05
CA ARG A 33 7.83 5.99 -49.17
C ARG A 33 8.41 6.44 -50.52
N SER A 34 9.22 7.50 -50.56
CA SER A 34 9.64 8.13 -51.82
C SER A 34 11.14 8.15 -52.12
N VAL A 35 12.02 7.58 -51.29
CA VAL A 35 13.46 7.57 -51.61
C VAL A 35 14.11 6.23 -51.26
N GLY A 36 14.58 5.52 -52.28
CA GLY A 36 15.22 4.21 -52.19
C GLY A 36 16.64 4.28 -51.62
N ALA A 37 16.75 4.55 -50.32
CA ALA A 37 18.00 4.37 -49.57
C ALA A 37 18.02 2.99 -48.88
N PRO A 38 19.17 2.30 -48.80
CA PRO A 38 19.31 1.03 -48.08
C PRO A 38 18.99 1.21 -46.60
N ARG A 39 18.13 0.34 -46.06
CA ARG A 39 17.83 0.25 -44.62
C ARG A 39 19.09 -0.18 -43.86
N SER A 40 19.62 0.71 -43.03
CA SER A 40 20.50 0.29 -41.94
C SER A 40 19.61 -0.14 -40.76
N ASP A 41 19.50 -1.45 -40.54
CA ASP A 41 18.66 -2.11 -39.50
C ASP A 41 19.17 -1.89 -38.05
N ALA A 42 19.69 -0.72 -37.72
CA ALA A 42 20.26 -0.44 -36.40
C ALA A 42 19.81 0.92 -35.85
N HIS A 43 18.49 1.14 -35.79
CA HIS A 43 17.98 2.12 -34.82
C HIS A 43 18.06 1.46 -33.44
N ALA A 44 19.08 1.84 -32.67
CA ALA A 44 19.27 1.35 -31.31
C ALA A 44 17.99 1.60 -30.49
N ARG A 45 17.45 0.54 -29.89
CA ARG A 45 16.28 0.65 -29.00
C ARG A 45 16.58 1.66 -27.89
N SER A 46 15.62 2.53 -27.59
CA SER A 46 15.73 3.48 -26.48
C SER A 46 15.81 2.72 -25.16
N ARG A 47 16.77 3.08 -24.31
CA ARG A 47 16.86 2.54 -22.95
C ARG A 47 15.92 3.30 -22.03
N VAL A 48 15.16 2.59 -21.20
CA VAL A 48 14.21 3.15 -20.24
C VAL A 48 14.67 2.77 -18.84
N LEU A 49 14.86 3.78 -17.99
CA LEU A 49 15.01 3.60 -16.56
C LEU A 49 13.73 4.11 -15.88
N ALA A 50 12.97 3.21 -15.28
CA ALA A 50 11.78 3.53 -14.51
C ALA A 50 12.10 3.54 -13.02
N LEU A 51 11.93 4.70 -12.40
CA LEU A 51 12.02 4.87 -10.95
C LEU A 51 10.60 4.82 -10.39
N VAL A 52 10.32 3.81 -9.58
CA VAL A 52 8.97 3.47 -9.13
C VAL A 52 8.81 3.80 -7.66
N VAL A 53 7.76 4.55 -7.35
CA VAL A 53 7.21 4.67 -5.99
C VAL A 53 6.01 3.74 -5.91
N SER A 54 6.04 2.80 -4.97
CA SER A 54 5.06 1.74 -4.86
C SER A 54 4.10 1.98 -3.69
N ASP A 55 2.82 2.12 -4.03
CA ASP A 55 1.66 2.14 -3.13
C ASP A 55 0.95 0.76 -3.06
N VAL A 56 1.60 -0.29 -3.59
CA VAL A 56 1.04 -1.64 -3.65
C VAL A 56 1.87 -2.58 -2.80
N LEU A 57 1.23 -3.23 -1.83
CA LEU A 57 1.90 -4.21 -0.97
C LEU A 57 2.57 -5.33 -1.77
N GLY A 58 3.80 -5.65 -1.37
CA GLY A 58 4.61 -6.67 -2.01
C GLY A 58 5.29 -6.20 -3.30
N ASP A 59 5.10 -4.94 -3.71
CA ASP A 59 5.85 -4.30 -4.78
C ASP A 59 5.74 -4.96 -6.19
N PRO A 60 4.60 -5.53 -6.62
CA PRO A 60 4.44 -6.13 -7.94
C PRO A 60 4.38 -5.11 -9.08
N LEU A 61 5.46 -5.01 -9.86
CA LEU A 61 5.59 -4.08 -10.99
C LEU A 61 4.51 -4.22 -12.08
N ASP A 62 3.91 -5.40 -12.24
CA ASP A 62 2.86 -5.65 -13.23
C ASP A 62 1.47 -5.18 -12.74
N VAL A 63 1.33 -4.89 -11.45
CA VAL A 63 0.12 -4.35 -10.83
C VAL A 63 0.24 -2.84 -10.65
N ILE A 64 1.41 -2.34 -10.22
CA ILE A 64 1.69 -0.91 -10.04
C ILE A 64 1.43 -0.16 -11.35
N SER A 65 0.55 0.84 -11.32
CA SER A 65 0.10 1.56 -12.52
C SER A 65 -0.46 0.65 -13.64
N SER A 66 -0.89 -0.57 -13.30
CA SER A 66 -1.25 -1.64 -14.25
C SER A 66 -0.11 -2.06 -15.19
N GLY A 67 1.13 -1.96 -14.72
CA GLY A 67 2.33 -2.51 -15.35
C GLY A 67 2.64 -2.00 -16.76
N PRO A 68 2.76 -0.68 -16.99
CA PRO A 68 3.02 -0.15 -18.34
C PRO A 68 4.38 -0.58 -18.91
N LEU A 69 5.34 -0.87 -18.03
CA LEU A 69 6.71 -1.29 -18.36
C LEU A 69 7.02 -2.72 -17.91
N ALA A 70 6.00 -3.49 -17.54
CA ALA A 70 6.13 -4.86 -17.06
C ALA A 70 5.40 -5.84 -18.00
N PRO A 71 5.88 -7.09 -18.14
CA PRO A 71 5.19 -8.10 -18.93
C PRO A 71 3.81 -8.41 -18.36
N ASP A 72 2.88 -8.72 -19.25
CA ASP A 72 1.53 -9.17 -18.89
C ASP A 72 1.34 -10.62 -19.32
N PRO A 73 1.29 -11.59 -18.39
CA PRO A 73 1.07 -13.00 -18.73
C PRO A 73 -0.36 -13.29 -19.17
N THR A 74 -1.31 -12.37 -18.93
CA THR A 74 -2.72 -12.57 -19.25
C THR A 74 -3.03 -12.26 -20.72
N THR A 75 -4.19 -12.71 -21.19
CA THR A 75 -4.63 -12.60 -22.58
C THR A 75 -6.00 -11.95 -22.72
N TYR A 76 -6.37 -11.59 -23.96
CA TYR A 76 -7.74 -11.17 -24.30
C TYR A 76 -8.80 -12.19 -23.86
N ALA A 77 -8.50 -13.48 -23.95
CA ALA A 77 -9.41 -14.54 -23.50
C ALA A 77 -9.59 -14.53 -21.97
N ASP A 78 -8.51 -14.32 -21.22
CA ASP A 78 -8.58 -14.18 -19.77
C ASP A 78 -9.42 -12.96 -19.37
N ALA A 79 -9.29 -11.86 -20.09
CA ALA A 79 -10.07 -10.64 -19.86
C ALA A 79 -11.58 -10.88 -20.06
N ILE A 80 -11.97 -11.60 -21.12
CA ILE A 80 -13.37 -12.01 -21.32
C ILE A 80 -13.84 -12.91 -20.17
N GLY A 81 -13.04 -13.92 -19.81
CA GLY A 81 -13.36 -14.83 -18.71
C GLY A 81 -13.55 -14.11 -17.37
N VAL A 82 -12.82 -13.01 -17.11
CA VAL A 82 -13.05 -12.15 -15.94
C VAL A 82 -14.43 -11.50 -15.97
N LEU A 83 -14.86 -10.95 -17.11
CA LEU A 83 -16.16 -10.29 -17.25
C LEU A 83 -17.32 -11.28 -17.09
N GLU A 84 -17.17 -12.49 -17.63
CA GLU A 84 -18.15 -13.58 -17.53
C GLU A 84 -18.28 -14.09 -16.10
N ARG A 85 -17.16 -14.40 -15.42
CA ARG A 85 -17.18 -14.84 -14.00
C ARG A 85 -17.80 -13.81 -13.07
N ARG A 86 -17.68 -12.52 -13.40
CA ARG A 86 -18.26 -11.41 -12.64
C ARG A 86 -19.69 -11.06 -13.06
N ALA A 87 -20.27 -11.76 -14.05
CA ALA A 87 -21.59 -11.47 -14.62
C ALA A 87 -21.75 -10.00 -15.10
N THR A 88 -20.67 -9.40 -15.61
CA THR A 88 -20.66 -7.98 -16.02
C THR A 88 -20.63 -7.78 -17.53
N ALA A 89 -20.41 -8.83 -18.32
CA ALA A 89 -20.26 -8.74 -19.78
C ALA A 89 -21.43 -8.00 -20.47
N GLY A 90 -22.66 -8.23 -20.01
CA GLY A 90 -23.86 -7.56 -20.56
C GLY A 90 -23.91 -6.05 -20.30
N HIS A 91 -23.24 -5.56 -19.27
CA HIS A 91 -23.18 -4.13 -18.93
C HIS A 91 -22.12 -3.37 -19.74
N VAL A 92 -21.17 -4.07 -20.38
CA VAL A 92 -20.04 -3.46 -21.10
C VAL A 92 -19.88 -4.01 -22.53
N PRO A 93 -20.92 -3.94 -23.38
CA PRO A 93 -20.92 -4.59 -24.69
C PRO A 93 -19.82 -4.11 -25.64
N SER A 94 -19.44 -2.82 -25.58
CA SER A 94 -18.33 -2.27 -26.38
C SER A 94 -16.97 -2.86 -25.98
N VAL A 95 -16.74 -3.06 -24.68
CA VAL A 95 -15.53 -3.70 -24.17
C VAL A 95 -15.47 -5.15 -24.61
N VAL A 96 -16.58 -5.89 -24.47
CA VAL A 96 -16.65 -7.29 -24.91
C VAL A 96 -16.38 -7.41 -26.41
N ALA A 97 -16.92 -6.52 -27.23
CA ALA A 97 -16.65 -6.50 -28.67
C ALA A 97 -15.17 -6.28 -28.98
N HIS A 98 -14.52 -5.31 -28.32
CA HIS A 98 -13.09 -5.05 -28.45
C HIS A 98 -12.24 -6.27 -28.03
N LEU A 99 -12.53 -6.87 -26.88
CA LEU A 99 -11.79 -8.04 -26.40
C LEU A 99 -11.96 -9.23 -27.35
N ARG A 100 -13.17 -9.46 -27.89
CA ARG A 100 -13.41 -10.52 -28.88
C ARG A 100 -12.66 -10.27 -30.19
N ALA A 101 -12.51 -9.01 -30.62
CA ALA A 101 -11.66 -8.66 -31.75
C ALA A 101 -10.19 -9.00 -31.47
N GLY A 102 -9.70 -8.73 -30.26
CA GLY A 102 -8.39 -9.18 -29.78
C GLY A 102 -8.19 -10.70 -29.83
N VAL A 103 -9.18 -11.48 -29.38
CA VAL A 103 -9.15 -12.95 -29.48
C VAL A 103 -9.07 -13.43 -30.93
N ARG A 104 -9.70 -12.72 -31.87
CA ARG A 104 -9.62 -13.02 -33.31
C ARG A 104 -8.31 -12.56 -33.97
N GLY A 105 -7.40 -11.93 -33.22
CA GLY A 105 -6.13 -11.43 -33.73
C GLY A 105 -6.23 -10.10 -34.48
N GLU A 106 -7.34 -9.38 -34.34
CA GLU A 106 -7.51 -8.05 -34.95
C GLU A 106 -6.74 -6.94 -34.19
N HIS A 107 -6.29 -7.26 -32.97
CA HIS A 107 -5.48 -6.39 -32.13
C HIS A 107 -4.28 -7.18 -31.58
N ASP A 108 -3.11 -6.54 -31.55
CA ASP A 108 -1.93 -7.13 -30.93
C ASP A 108 -2.16 -7.39 -29.45
N GLU A 109 -1.69 -8.55 -28.98
CA GLU A 109 -1.72 -8.90 -27.57
C GLU A 109 -0.78 -8.00 -26.74
N THR A 110 -1.03 -7.86 -25.43
CA THR A 110 -0.08 -7.25 -24.50
C THR A 110 1.27 -7.98 -24.53
N PRO A 111 2.41 -7.27 -24.46
CA PRO A 111 3.73 -7.90 -24.35
C PRO A 111 3.81 -8.98 -23.28
N LYS A 112 4.25 -10.16 -23.70
CA LYS A 112 4.32 -11.36 -22.86
C LYS A 112 5.70 -11.45 -22.17
N PRO A 113 5.83 -12.26 -21.11
CA PRO A 113 7.16 -12.58 -20.56
C PRO A 113 8.10 -13.08 -21.67
N GLY A 114 9.29 -12.47 -21.77
CA GLY A 114 10.27 -12.75 -22.83
C GLY A 114 10.09 -11.95 -24.13
N ASP A 115 9.11 -11.05 -24.22
CA ASP A 115 8.98 -10.12 -25.35
C ASP A 115 10.18 -9.16 -25.38
N ALA A 116 10.77 -9.00 -26.57
CA ALA A 116 11.94 -8.15 -26.79
C ALA A 116 11.68 -6.66 -26.48
N ALA A 117 10.41 -6.24 -26.36
CA ALA A 117 10.01 -4.94 -25.84
C ALA A 117 10.67 -4.58 -24.49
N PHE A 118 11.09 -5.56 -23.69
CA PHE A 118 11.67 -5.35 -22.37
C PHE A 118 13.21 -5.31 -22.34
N ASP A 119 13.91 -5.64 -23.44
CA ASP A 119 15.38 -5.75 -23.47
C ASP A 119 16.10 -4.44 -23.07
N GLY A 120 15.44 -3.29 -23.27
CA GLY A 120 15.95 -1.96 -22.92
C GLY A 120 15.37 -1.36 -21.64
N VAL A 121 14.51 -2.08 -20.92
CA VAL A 121 13.75 -1.56 -19.78
C VAL A 121 14.36 -2.04 -18.47
N VAL A 122 14.72 -1.11 -17.60
CA VAL A 122 15.10 -1.37 -16.22
C VAL A 122 14.12 -0.64 -15.31
N SER A 123 13.45 -1.39 -14.44
CA SER A 123 12.53 -0.84 -13.43
C SER A 123 13.11 -1.05 -12.04
N THR A 124 13.14 0.01 -11.24
CA THR A 124 13.65 -0.04 -9.86
C THR A 124 12.69 0.68 -8.93
N ILE A 125 12.37 0.02 -7.83
CA ILE A 125 11.55 0.59 -6.78
C ILE A 125 12.48 1.41 -5.88
N ILE A 126 12.22 2.71 -5.83
CA ILE A 126 13.01 3.68 -5.07
C ILE A 126 12.34 4.07 -3.75
N SER A 127 11.04 3.80 -3.63
CA SER A 127 10.25 4.04 -2.43
C SER A 127 9.08 3.07 -2.38
N SER A 128 8.87 2.45 -1.23
CA SER A 128 7.74 1.54 -0.94
C SER A 128 7.51 1.44 0.56
N ASN A 129 6.47 0.70 0.96
CA ASN A 129 6.16 0.49 2.37
C ASN A 129 7.35 -0.12 3.14
N GLN A 130 8.13 -0.99 2.48
CA GLN A 130 9.35 -1.56 3.05
C GLN A 130 10.42 -0.48 3.32
N THR A 131 10.58 0.50 2.43
CA THR A 131 11.55 1.59 2.65
C THR A 131 11.16 2.46 3.85
N ALA A 132 9.86 2.72 4.03
CA ALA A 132 9.36 3.44 5.21
C ALA A 132 9.58 2.64 6.50
N ALA A 133 9.34 1.32 6.47
CA ALA A 133 9.57 0.43 7.60
C ALA A 133 11.05 0.37 8.02
N ILE A 134 11.97 0.33 7.05
CA ILE A 134 13.41 0.36 7.29
C ILE A 134 13.82 1.70 7.92
N ALA A 135 13.31 2.83 7.40
CA ALA A 135 13.60 4.14 7.98
C ALA A 135 13.10 4.27 9.43
N ALA A 136 11.91 3.74 9.72
CA ALA A 136 11.38 3.67 11.08
C ALA A 136 12.27 2.80 11.99
N ARG A 137 12.68 1.62 11.51
CA ARG A 137 13.59 0.73 12.24
C ARG A 137 14.90 1.43 12.60
N ASP A 138 15.54 2.07 11.62
CA ASP A 138 16.85 2.70 11.82
C ASP A 138 16.74 3.84 12.84
N THR A 139 15.68 4.64 12.76
CA THR A 139 15.39 5.67 13.76
C THR A 139 15.21 5.09 15.17
N LEU A 140 14.48 3.96 15.31
CA LEU A 140 14.25 3.31 16.60
C LEU A 140 15.53 2.67 17.17
N LEU A 141 16.39 2.10 16.32
CA LEU A 141 17.70 1.59 16.72
C LEU A 141 18.59 2.73 17.26
N ASP A 142 18.60 3.87 16.58
CA ASP A 142 19.35 5.06 17.02
C ASP A 142 18.83 5.62 18.35
N LEU A 143 17.53 5.44 18.64
CA LEU A 143 16.90 5.77 19.92
C LEU A 143 17.15 4.71 21.02
N GLY A 144 17.88 3.63 20.73
CA GLY A 144 18.28 2.61 21.71
C GLY A 144 17.28 1.47 21.90
N PHE A 145 16.29 1.32 21.02
CA PHE A 145 15.39 0.17 21.04
C PHE A 145 16.02 -1.03 20.35
N ARG A 146 15.70 -2.24 20.83
CA ARG A 146 15.73 -3.42 19.97
C ARG A 146 14.50 -3.39 19.06
N VAL A 147 14.64 -3.78 17.80
CA VAL A 147 13.56 -3.60 16.81
C VAL A 147 13.25 -4.89 16.06
N LYS A 148 11.95 -5.18 15.92
CA LYS A 148 11.40 -6.19 15.01
C LYS A 148 10.54 -5.49 13.95
N VAL A 149 10.76 -5.81 12.70
CA VAL A 149 9.95 -5.32 11.58
C VAL A 149 9.13 -6.47 11.01
N VAL A 150 7.82 -6.26 10.86
CA VAL A 150 6.91 -7.18 10.19
C VAL A 150 6.31 -6.44 8.99
N CYS A 151 6.60 -6.94 7.79
CA CYS A 151 6.13 -6.36 6.54
C CYS A 151 4.92 -7.13 5.99
N ARG A 152 4.18 -6.48 5.07
CA ARG A 152 2.98 -7.04 4.42
C ARG A 152 1.90 -7.39 5.45
N VAL A 153 1.74 -6.51 6.43
CA VAL A 153 0.67 -6.63 7.41
C VAL A 153 -0.64 -6.27 6.71
N GLU A 154 -1.56 -7.21 6.70
CA GLU A 154 -2.90 -7.08 6.14
C GLU A 154 -3.91 -7.65 7.15
N GLY A 155 -5.16 -7.20 7.04
CA GLY A 155 -6.27 -7.67 7.88
C GLY A 155 -6.94 -6.55 8.65
N GLU A 156 -7.84 -6.94 9.55
CA GLU A 156 -8.72 -6.00 10.23
C GLU A 156 -7.96 -5.12 11.24
N ALA A 157 -8.07 -3.80 11.08
CA ALA A 157 -7.29 -2.81 11.80
C ALA A 157 -7.33 -3.00 13.32
N GLY A 158 -8.52 -3.23 13.89
CA GLY A 158 -8.68 -3.46 15.32
C GLY A 158 -7.99 -4.73 15.82
N ALA A 159 -7.98 -5.81 15.02
CA ALA A 159 -7.29 -7.04 15.38
C ALA A 159 -5.76 -6.87 15.30
N ILE A 160 -5.27 -6.19 14.27
CA ILE A 160 -3.85 -5.87 14.11
C ILE A 160 -3.36 -4.97 15.25
N GLY A 161 -4.16 -3.99 15.69
CA GLY A 161 -3.82 -3.09 16.79
C GLY A 161 -3.59 -3.82 18.12
N ARG A 162 -4.50 -4.74 18.47
CA ARG A 162 -4.34 -5.59 19.67
C ARG A 162 -3.11 -6.50 19.54
N GLY A 163 -2.93 -7.12 18.38
CA GLY A 163 -1.78 -7.98 18.11
C GLY A 163 -0.44 -7.24 18.22
N LEU A 164 -0.37 -6.01 17.72
CA LEU A 164 0.84 -5.17 17.79
C LEU A 164 1.26 -4.88 19.24
N VAL A 165 0.30 -4.59 20.13
CA VAL A 165 0.57 -4.39 21.56
C VAL A 165 1.09 -5.67 22.20
N GLY A 166 0.44 -6.80 21.94
CA GLY A 166 0.84 -8.11 22.45
C GLY A 166 2.25 -8.51 22.02
N ASP A 167 2.56 -8.35 20.72
CA ASP A 167 3.88 -8.62 20.15
C ASP A 167 4.95 -7.75 20.82
N ALA A 168 4.72 -6.44 20.96
CA ALA A 168 5.72 -5.54 21.53
C ALA A 168 6.05 -5.86 23.00
N ILE A 169 5.03 -6.18 23.80
CA ILE A 169 5.22 -6.61 25.20
C ILE A 169 5.97 -7.94 25.27
N ALA A 170 5.59 -8.92 24.44
CA ALA A 170 6.21 -10.24 24.42
C ALA A 170 7.69 -10.15 24.01
N GLU A 171 8.00 -9.40 22.96
CA GLU A 171 9.38 -9.19 22.49
C GLU A 171 10.22 -8.44 23.54
N SER A 172 9.66 -7.41 24.19
CA SER A 172 10.35 -6.68 25.26
C SER A 172 10.67 -7.59 26.45
N ALA A 173 9.71 -8.41 26.89
CA ALA A 173 9.90 -9.35 27.99
C ALA A 173 10.93 -10.44 27.65
N ALA A 174 10.87 -11.01 26.44
CA ALA A 174 11.84 -12.01 25.98
C ALA A 174 13.26 -11.45 25.83
N ALA A 175 13.35 -10.17 25.46
CA ALA A 175 14.62 -9.47 25.27
C ALA A 175 15.22 -8.88 26.55
N ASP A 176 14.41 -8.75 27.61
CA ASP A 176 14.69 -7.92 28.80
C ASP A 176 15.27 -6.55 28.42
N ALA A 177 14.63 -5.90 27.44
CA ALA A 177 15.09 -4.61 26.89
C ALA A 177 13.91 -3.72 26.46
N SER A 178 14.17 -2.41 26.33
CA SER A 178 13.28 -1.54 25.55
C SER A 178 13.20 -2.05 24.12
N PHE A 179 11.98 -2.26 23.64
CA PHE A 179 11.74 -2.95 22.37
C PHE A 179 10.68 -2.22 21.56
N ALA A 180 10.87 -2.19 20.25
CA ALA A 180 9.92 -1.65 19.31
C ALA A 180 9.53 -2.69 18.25
N VAL A 181 8.24 -2.77 17.95
CA VAL A 181 7.71 -3.56 16.84
C VAL A 181 7.14 -2.61 15.80
N VAL A 182 7.60 -2.74 14.56
CA VAL A 182 7.13 -1.97 13.41
C VAL A 182 6.33 -2.90 12.52
N TYR A 183 5.03 -2.64 12.40
CA TYR A 183 4.14 -3.23 11.41
C TYR A 183 4.04 -2.31 10.21
N ALA A 184 4.36 -2.84 9.04
CA ALA A 184 4.32 -2.11 7.79
C ALA A 184 3.40 -2.86 6.83
N GLY A 185 2.36 -2.18 6.34
CA GLY A 185 1.35 -2.80 5.50
C GLY A 185 0.19 -1.87 5.18
N GLU A 186 -0.99 -2.45 5.00
CA GLU A 186 -2.24 -1.73 4.81
C GLU A 186 -3.37 -2.55 5.43
N THR A 187 -3.97 -2.02 6.49
CA THR A 187 -5.09 -2.67 7.17
C THR A 187 -6.42 -2.26 6.56
N THR A 188 -7.47 -3.01 6.87
CA THR A 188 -8.84 -2.69 6.45
C THR A 188 -9.73 -2.48 7.65
N VAL A 189 -10.85 -1.81 7.40
CA VAL A 189 -11.98 -1.70 8.32
C VAL A 189 -13.22 -2.17 7.58
N ASP A 190 -13.92 -3.16 8.11
CA ASP A 190 -15.26 -3.50 7.65
C ASP A 190 -16.30 -2.62 8.36
N VAL A 191 -16.66 -1.51 7.71
CA VAL A 191 -17.57 -0.52 8.28
C VAL A 191 -19.04 -0.96 8.28
N GLY A 192 -19.42 -1.99 7.53
CA GLY A 192 -20.81 -2.41 7.36
C GLY A 192 -21.76 -1.23 7.07
N ASP A 193 -22.82 -1.11 7.89
CA ASP A 193 -23.80 -0.01 7.85
C ASP A 193 -23.47 1.14 8.84
N ALA A 194 -22.28 1.15 9.43
CA ALA A 194 -21.90 2.17 10.39
C ALA A 194 -21.70 3.54 9.75
N THR A 195 -21.99 4.59 10.52
CA THR A 195 -21.91 5.99 10.09
C THR A 195 -20.86 6.79 10.85
N GLY A 196 -20.07 6.13 11.72
CA GLY A 196 -18.99 6.76 12.46
C GLY A 196 -17.90 7.32 11.54
N LEU A 197 -17.13 8.27 12.07
CA LEU A 197 -16.01 8.86 11.36
C LEU A 197 -14.70 8.28 11.88
N GLY A 198 -13.84 7.82 10.97
CA GLY A 198 -12.56 7.21 11.34
C GLY A 198 -11.77 6.76 10.13
N GLY A 199 -10.67 6.06 10.41
CA GLY A 199 -9.84 5.41 9.41
C GLY A 199 -9.12 4.21 10.02
N ARG A 200 -8.45 3.45 9.16
CA ARG A 200 -7.80 2.19 9.54
C ARG A 200 -6.67 2.41 10.56
N ASN A 201 -5.91 3.49 10.45
CA ASN A 201 -4.84 3.80 11.41
C ASN A 201 -5.42 4.28 12.75
N GLN A 202 -6.49 5.08 12.72
CA GLN A 202 -7.22 5.51 13.91
C GLN A 202 -7.88 4.32 14.63
N GLU A 203 -8.50 3.38 13.92
CA GLU A 203 -9.07 2.18 14.53
C GLU A 203 -8.02 1.24 15.12
N LEU A 204 -6.89 1.06 14.43
CA LEU A 204 -5.76 0.31 14.94
C LEU A 204 -5.27 0.92 16.26
N ALA A 205 -5.10 2.25 16.31
CA ALA A 205 -4.69 2.96 17.52
C ALA A 205 -5.75 2.88 18.62
N LEU A 206 -7.03 3.05 18.30
CA LEU A 206 -8.11 2.96 19.28
C LEU A 206 -8.17 1.55 19.91
N ALA A 207 -8.07 0.51 19.09
CA ALA A 207 -8.04 -0.88 19.56
C ALA A 207 -6.78 -1.17 20.39
N ALA A 208 -5.63 -0.62 20.02
CA ALA A 208 -4.41 -0.70 20.82
C ALA A 208 -4.58 0.00 22.17
N GLY A 209 -5.23 1.17 22.22
CA GLY A 209 -5.52 1.89 23.46
C GLY A 209 -6.42 1.10 24.42
N ILE A 210 -7.43 0.40 23.89
CA ILE A 210 -8.30 -0.51 24.65
C ILE A 210 -7.49 -1.70 25.19
N GLU A 211 -6.62 -2.29 24.37
CA GLU A 211 -5.75 -3.39 24.80
C GLU A 211 -4.83 -2.98 25.94
N LEU A 212 -4.18 -1.81 25.82
CA LEU A 212 -3.31 -1.24 26.84
C LEU A 212 -4.05 -0.99 28.16
N GLU A 213 -5.30 -0.56 28.10
CA GLU A 213 -6.13 -0.43 29.31
C GLU A 213 -6.34 -1.79 29.99
N GLY A 214 -6.66 -2.84 29.23
CA GLY A 214 -6.79 -4.20 29.76
C GLY A 214 -5.49 -4.73 30.39
N LEU A 215 -4.35 -4.31 29.86
CA LEU A 215 -3.01 -4.70 30.31
C LEU A 215 -2.38 -3.75 31.33
N ALA A 216 -3.10 -2.73 31.81
CA ALA A 216 -2.57 -1.73 32.73
C ALA A 216 -1.97 -2.33 34.01
N HIS A 217 -2.50 -3.47 34.47
CA HIS A 217 -2.02 -4.21 35.64
C HIS A 217 -0.58 -4.74 35.50
N LEU A 218 -0.06 -4.87 34.27
CA LEU A 218 1.32 -5.27 34.02
C LEU A 218 2.31 -4.13 34.27
N GLY A 219 1.85 -2.88 34.38
CA GLY A 219 2.71 -1.71 34.60
C GLY A 219 3.66 -1.40 33.45
N ALA A 220 3.50 -2.04 32.29
CA ALA A 220 4.31 -1.81 31.11
C ALA A 220 4.06 -0.40 30.54
N ARG A 221 5.14 0.31 30.21
CA ARG A 221 5.08 1.62 29.57
C ARG A 221 5.14 1.42 28.07
N VAL A 222 4.00 1.55 27.41
CA VAL A 222 3.88 1.31 25.98
C VAL A 222 3.32 2.55 25.31
N CYS A 223 3.86 2.88 24.14
CA CYS A 223 3.33 3.89 23.24
C CYS A 223 3.16 3.28 21.86
N VAL A 224 2.00 3.49 21.25
CA VAL A 224 1.67 3.02 19.90
C VAL A 224 1.37 4.22 19.02
N ALA A 225 2.08 4.34 17.91
CA ALA A 225 1.86 5.35 16.89
C ALA A 225 1.45 4.68 15.58
N THR A 226 0.37 5.16 14.96
CA THR A 226 -0.15 4.64 13.68
C THR A 226 -0.24 5.78 12.69
N LEU A 227 0.16 5.54 11.44
CA LEU A 227 0.21 6.58 10.42
C LEU A 227 0.02 6.04 9.00
N ALA A 228 -0.87 6.70 8.27
CA ALA A 228 -0.92 6.68 6.82
C ALA A 228 0.17 7.60 6.26
N THR A 229 1.01 7.07 5.36
CA THR A 229 2.16 7.81 4.84
C THR A 229 1.80 8.95 3.88
N ASP A 230 0.57 8.98 3.36
CA ASP A 230 0.01 10.10 2.59
C ASP A 230 -0.51 11.25 3.46
N GLY A 231 -0.61 11.03 4.76
CA GLY A 231 -1.10 11.98 5.73
C GLY A 231 -2.61 12.00 5.91
N ILE A 232 -3.33 11.04 5.31
CA ILE A 232 -4.79 10.97 5.31
C ILE A 232 -5.25 9.54 5.66
N ASP A 233 -5.98 9.41 6.76
CA ASP A 233 -6.53 8.15 7.24
C ASP A 233 -8.06 8.16 7.18
N GLY A 234 -8.62 7.36 6.27
CA GLY A 234 -10.06 7.38 5.98
C GLY A 234 -10.53 8.73 5.43
N PRO A 235 -11.84 9.04 5.51
CA PRO A 235 -12.40 10.34 5.13
C PRO A 235 -12.15 11.42 6.20
N THR A 236 -10.92 11.55 6.70
CA THR A 236 -10.55 12.50 7.76
C THR A 236 -9.40 13.43 7.33
N ASP A 237 -9.05 14.38 8.18
CA ASP A 237 -7.92 15.30 8.01
C ASP A 237 -6.71 14.94 8.89
N THR A 238 -6.63 13.67 9.29
CA THR A 238 -5.60 13.11 10.17
C THR A 238 -4.89 11.96 9.48
N ALA A 239 -3.62 11.74 9.82
CA ALA A 239 -2.83 10.62 9.31
C ALA A 239 -3.00 9.33 10.14
N GLY A 240 -3.50 9.45 11.37
CA GLY A 240 -3.58 8.34 12.32
C GLY A 240 -3.63 8.88 13.75
N ALA A 241 -3.07 8.15 14.70
CA ALA A 241 -3.11 8.53 16.11
C ALA A 241 -1.94 7.97 16.92
N VAL A 242 -1.71 8.55 18.10
CA VAL A 242 -0.80 8.04 19.12
C VAL A 242 -1.58 7.71 20.38
N VAL A 243 -1.45 6.49 20.85
CA VAL A 243 -2.01 6.04 22.13
C VAL A 243 -0.89 5.48 23.02
N ASP A 244 -1.14 5.42 24.31
CA ASP A 244 -0.19 4.91 25.29
C ASP A 244 -0.89 4.23 26.47
N SER A 245 -0.11 3.73 27.43
CA SER A 245 -0.61 3.09 28.65
C SER A 245 -1.52 3.98 29.51
N HIS A 246 -1.58 5.30 29.27
CA HIS A 246 -2.44 6.23 30.00
C HIS A 246 -3.76 6.53 29.29
N THR A 247 -3.89 6.12 28.02
CA THR A 247 -5.05 6.44 27.16
C THR A 247 -6.38 6.01 27.76
N GLY A 248 -6.50 4.80 28.32
CA GLY A 248 -7.73 4.35 28.97
C GLY A 248 -8.10 5.16 30.23
N ALA A 249 -7.09 5.59 31.00
CA ALA A 249 -7.33 6.45 32.17
C ALA A 249 -7.82 7.84 31.76
N LEU A 250 -7.22 8.43 30.73
CA LEU A 250 -7.65 9.69 30.14
C LEU A 250 -9.07 9.60 29.57
N ALA A 251 -9.41 8.48 28.92
CA ALA A 251 -10.74 8.24 28.39
C ALA A 251 -11.81 8.23 29.50
N ARG A 252 -11.54 7.52 30.61
CA ARG A 252 -12.42 7.53 31.79
C ARG A 252 -12.57 8.91 32.41
N GLU A 253 -11.48 9.65 32.54
CA GLU A 253 -11.51 11.02 33.08
C GLU A 253 -12.39 11.95 32.22
N ARG A 254 -12.32 11.80 30.90
CA ARG A 254 -13.08 12.63 29.94
C ARG A 254 -14.45 12.04 29.57
N GLY A 255 -14.85 10.92 30.15
CA GLY A 255 -16.12 10.25 29.83
C GLY A 255 -16.22 9.74 28.39
N VAL A 256 -15.10 9.36 27.77
CA VAL A 256 -15.04 8.83 26.40
C VAL A 256 -15.10 7.29 26.45
N ASP A 257 -16.09 6.71 25.78
CA ASP A 257 -16.25 5.26 25.63
C ASP A 257 -15.48 4.75 24.40
N LEU A 258 -14.26 4.25 24.62
CA LEU A 258 -13.40 3.73 23.56
C LEU A 258 -14.00 2.48 22.88
N GLY A 259 -14.56 1.56 23.66
CA GLY A 259 -15.13 0.32 23.15
C GLY A 259 -16.36 0.57 22.28
N GLY A 260 -17.26 1.45 22.74
CA GLY A 260 -18.41 1.89 21.94
C GLY A 260 -18.01 2.68 20.71
N ALA A 261 -16.96 3.52 20.77
CA ALA A 261 -16.45 4.23 19.61
C ALA A 261 -15.92 3.26 18.53
N LEU A 262 -15.16 2.23 18.94
CA LEU A 262 -14.67 1.20 18.03
C LEU A 262 -15.82 0.43 17.39
N ALA A 263 -16.83 0.03 18.17
CA ALA A 263 -18.00 -0.69 17.68
C ALA A 263 -18.88 0.12 16.70
N ARG A 264 -18.76 1.46 16.70
CA ARG A 264 -19.49 2.36 15.79
C ARG A 264 -18.62 2.90 14.66
N HIS A 265 -17.37 2.47 14.54
CA HIS A 265 -16.37 3.01 13.60
C HIS A 265 -16.19 4.54 13.74
N ASP A 266 -16.30 5.05 14.97
CA ASP A 266 -16.23 6.49 15.29
C ASP A 266 -14.92 6.85 16.00
N SER A 267 -13.82 6.29 15.50
CA SER A 267 -12.50 6.43 16.11
C SER A 267 -11.97 7.86 16.09
N HIS A 268 -12.32 8.65 15.07
CA HIS A 268 -11.89 10.04 14.95
C HIS A 268 -12.42 10.90 16.10
N ALA A 269 -13.71 10.80 16.41
CA ALA A 269 -14.35 11.58 17.47
C ALA A 269 -13.76 11.22 18.84
N ALA A 270 -13.61 9.92 19.12
CA ALA A 270 -13.05 9.44 20.39
C ALA A 270 -11.59 9.89 20.59
N LEU A 271 -10.72 9.62 19.62
CA LEU A 271 -9.31 10.01 19.70
C LEU A 271 -9.14 11.53 19.68
N GLY A 272 -10.00 12.25 18.96
CA GLY A 272 -10.04 13.71 18.93
C GLY A 272 -10.42 14.31 20.29
N ALA A 273 -11.42 13.76 20.98
CA ALA A 273 -11.80 14.19 22.32
C ALA A 273 -10.67 14.00 23.35
N LEU A 274 -9.76 13.06 23.10
CA LEU A 274 -8.56 12.82 23.91
C LEU A 274 -7.34 13.65 23.49
N GLY A 275 -7.36 14.25 22.29
CA GLY A 275 -6.23 14.99 21.72
C GLY A 275 -5.10 14.08 21.22
N LEU A 276 -5.45 12.88 20.75
CA LEU A 276 -4.51 11.81 20.39
C LEU A 276 -4.31 11.65 18.88
N LEU A 277 -4.98 12.48 18.07
CA LEU A 277 -4.90 12.44 16.61
C LEU A 277 -3.56 12.99 16.09
N VAL A 278 -3.00 12.34 15.08
CA VAL A 278 -1.80 12.79 14.37
C VAL A 278 -2.20 13.53 13.12
N ARG A 279 -1.70 14.77 12.97
CA ARG A 279 -1.97 15.65 11.83
C ARG A 279 -0.67 16.05 11.19
N THR A 280 -0.34 15.40 10.06
CA THR A 280 0.84 15.75 9.25
C THR A 280 0.50 16.73 8.13
N GLY A 281 -0.76 16.76 7.71
CA GLY A 281 -1.15 17.27 6.40
C GLY A 281 -0.69 16.34 5.26
N PRO A 282 -1.01 16.67 4.00
CA PRO A 282 -0.60 15.88 2.84
C PRO A 282 0.93 15.79 2.75
N SER A 283 1.47 14.58 2.75
CA SER A 283 2.93 14.37 2.70
C SER A 283 3.53 14.52 1.31
N GLY A 284 2.69 14.39 0.26
CA GLY A 284 3.13 14.35 -1.14
C GLY A 284 3.65 12.99 -1.60
N THR A 285 3.50 11.93 -0.79
CA THR A 285 3.84 10.54 -1.15
C THR A 285 2.75 9.58 -0.65
N ASN A 286 2.72 8.34 -1.13
CA ASN A 286 1.92 7.28 -0.52
C ASN A 286 2.65 5.95 -0.69
N VAL A 287 2.99 5.32 0.43
CA VAL A 287 3.56 3.97 0.51
C VAL A 287 2.86 3.16 1.61
N ASN A 288 1.53 3.32 1.70
CA ASN A 288 0.63 2.66 2.65
C ASN A 288 0.86 3.11 4.11
N ASP A 289 0.78 2.20 5.08
CA ASP A 289 0.77 2.52 6.51
C ASP A 289 2.00 2.00 7.27
N ALA A 290 2.26 2.64 8.41
CA ALA A 290 3.18 2.15 9.43
C ALA A 290 2.53 2.24 10.82
N ALA A 291 2.58 1.16 11.58
CA ALA A 291 2.19 1.11 12.98
C ALA A 291 3.39 0.69 13.83
N ILE A 292 3.68 1.44 14.88
CA ILE A 292 4.87 1.29 15.71
C ILE A 292 4.43 1.19 17.16
N ALA A 293 4.75 0.09 17.82
CA ALA A 293 4.61 -0.04 19.27
C ALA A 293 5.98 -0.06 19.94
N MET A 294 6.16 0.81 20.93
CA MET A 294 7.40 0.96 21.70
C MET A 294 7.11 0.62 23.16
N VAL A 295 7.85 -0.34 23.71
CA VAL A 295 7.85 -0.67 25.13
C VAL A 295 9.12 -0.14 25.77
N TYR A 296 8.96 0.67 26.81
CA TYR A 296 10.06 1.23 27.58
C TYR A 296 10.25 0.40 28.84
N LEU A 297 11.41 -0.26 28.97
CA LEU A 297 11.79 -0.74 30.30
C LEU A 297 12.13 0.46 31.17
N SER A 298 11.65 0.43 32.41
CA SER A 298 12.06 1.39 33.42
C SER A 298 13.58 1.41 33.47
N VAL A 299 14.19 2.57 33.18
CA VAL A 299 15.56 2.81 33.63
C VAL A 299 15.54 2.58 35.15
N PRO A 300 16.40 1.70 35.72
CA PRO A 300 16.51 1.64 37.16
C PRO A 300 16.81 3.07 37.62
N ARG A 301 15.93 3.65 38.43
CA ARG A 301 16.17 4.96 39.02
C ARG A 301 17.49 4.84 39.79
N SER A 302 18.55 5.46 39.27
CA SER A 302 19.82 5.64 39.97
C SER A 302 19.61 6.50 41.20
#